data_AF-R4JPD9-F1
#
_entry.id   AF-R4JPD9-F1
#
_cell.length_a   1.000
_cell.length_b   1.000
_cell.length_c   1.000
_cell.angle_alpha   90.00
_cell.angle_beta   90.00
_cell.angle_gamma   90.00
#
_symmetry.space_group_name_H-M   'P 1'
#
loop_
_entity.id
_entity.type
_entity.pdbx_description
1 polymer ?
#
loop_
_entity_poly.entity_id
_entity_poly.type
_entity_poly.pdbx_seq_one_letter_code
_entity_poly.pdbx_strand_id
1 'polypeptide(L)' 'IVQPGSLDSEGGIYALSFDQTGSRLITCEADKTIKFWKENETATPETHPIHF' A
#
# COMPACT_ATOMS: atom_id res chain seq x y z
N ILE A 1 8.14 1.59 0.88
CA ILE A 1 9.43 1.95 0.25
C ILE A 1 9.27 3.31 -0.40
N VAL A 2 10.14 4.26 -0.09
CA VAL A 2 10.15 5.58 -0.75
C VAL A 2 10.65 5.43 -2.19
N GLN A 3 10.21 6.28 -3.11
CA GLN A 3 10.74 6.24 -4.46
C GLN A 3 12.25 6.53 -4.50
N PRO A 4 12.99 5.97 -5.48
CA PRO A 4 14.39 6.33 -5.67
C PRO A 4 14.59 7.84 -5.83
N GLY A 5 15.53 8.40 -5.08
CA GLY A 5 15.82 9.84 -5.09
C GLY A 5 15.05 10.65 -4.04
N SER A 6 14.12 10.04 -3.30
CA SER A 6 13.51 10.64 -2.11
C SER A 6 14.32 10.39 -0.84
N LEU A 7 14.12 11.24 0.17
CA LEU A 7 14.66 11.03 1.51
C LEU A 7 13.81 10.00 2.26
N ASP A 8 14.41 9.31 3.23
CA ASP A 8 13.65 8.37 4.09
C ASP A 8 12.51 9.06 4.85
N SER A 9 12.68 10.34 5.20
CA SER A 9 11.65 11.15 5.86
C SER A 9 10.44 11.48 4.99
N GLU A 10 10.47 11.19 3.68
CA GLU A 10 9.37 11.42 2.75
C GLU A 10 8.42 10.20 2.62
N GLY A 11 8.61 9.15 3.42
CA GLY A 11 7.75 7.94 3.44
C GLY A 11 6.36 8.10 4.06
N GLY A 12 5.77 9.29 3.99
CA GLY A 12 4.45 9.58 4.57
C GLY A 12 3.30 9.32 3.59
N ILE A 13 2.15 8.86 4.11
CA ILE A 13 0.89 8.75 3.35
C ILE A 13 -0.01 9.94 3.73
N TYR A 14 -0.46 10.72 2.75
CA TYR A 14 -1.37 11.86 2.98
C TYR A 14 -2.83 11.51 2.79
N ALA A 15 -3.13 10.60 1.86
CA ALA A 15 -4.48 10.14 1.60
C ALA A 15 -4.48 8.70 1.09
N LEU A 16 -5.60 8.01 1.29
CA LEU A 16 -5.84 6.69 0.74
C LEU A 16 -7.31 6.53 0.38
N SER A 17 -7.60 5.72 -0.62
CA SER A 17 -8.95 5.31 -0.99
C SER A 17 -8.92 3.97 -1.69
N PHE A 18 -10.00 3.21 -1.57
CA PHE A 18 -10.25 2.10 -2.49
C PHE A 18 -10.75 2.63 -3.84
N ASP A 19 -10.51 1.86 -4.90
CA ASP A 19 -11.19 2.05 -6.16
C ASP A 19 -12.68 1.66 -6.06
N GLN A 20 -13.48 1.95 -7.09
CA GLN A 20 -14.92 1.67 -7.07
C GLN A 20 -15.25 0.19 -6.88
N THR A 21 -14.36 -0.72 -7.30
CA THR A 21 -14.57 -2.17 -7.13
C THR A 21 -14.20 -2.66 -5.73
N GLY A 22 -13.44 -1.88 -4.96
CA GLY A 22 -12.86 -2.30 -3.69
C GLY A 22 -11.64 -3.23 -3.82
N SER A 23 -11.23 -3.59 -5.03
CA SER A 23 -10.16 -4.57 -5.27
C SER A 23 -8.75 -3.99 -5.26
N ARG A 24 -8.62 -2.66 -5.23
CA ARG A 24 -7.35 -1.95 -5.17
C ARG A 24 -7.39 -0.86 -4.10
N LEU A 25 -6.36 -0.85 -3.26
CA LEU A 25 -6.09 0.30 -2.38
C LEU A 25 -5.13 1.24 -3.10
N ILE A 26 -5.45 2.53 -3.12
CA ILE A 26 -4.63 3.58 -3.72
C ILE A 26 -4.12 4.48 -2.61
N THR A 27 -2.82 4.71 -2.54
CA THR A 27 -2.19 5.63 -1.57
C THR A 27 -1.53 6.81 -2.28
N CYS A 28 -1.76 8.03 -1.78
CA CYS A 28 -1.09 9.25 -2.22
C CYS A 28 -0.01 9.62 -1.20
N GLU A 29 1.26 9.58 -1.61
CA GLU A 29 2.41 9.65 -0.70
C GLU A 29 3.19 10.96 -0.85
N ALA A 30 3.89 11.33 0.23
CA ALA A 30 4.69 12.56 0.31
C ALA A 30 5.89 12.53 -0.64
N ASP A 31 6.36 11.33 -1.01
CA ASP A 31 7.42 11.10 -1.98
C ASP A 31 7.00 11.39 -3.43
N LYS A 32 5.88 12.09 -3.68
CA LYS A 32 5.34 12.44 -5.00
C LYS A 32 4.94 11.22 -5.84
N THR A 33 4.63 10.09 -5.20
CA THR A 33 4.09 8.91 -5.89
C THR A 33 2.65 8.63 -5.52
N ILE A 34 1.99 7.88 -6.41
CA ILE A 34 0.72 7.21 -6.14
C ILE A 34 0.98 5.71 -6.25
N LYS A 35 0.71 4.95 -5.17
CA LYS A 35 0.94 3.50 -5.15
C LYS A 35 -0.38 2.74 -5.20
N PHE A 36 -0.40 1.71 -6.03
CA PHE A 36 -1.54 0.83 -6.22
C PHE A 36 -1.24 -0.51 -5.57
N TRP A 37 -2.10 -0.91 -4.65
CA TRP A 37 -1.98 -2.14 -3.89
C TRP A 37 -3.10 -3.10 -4.30
N LYS A 38 -2.78 -4.39 -4.34
CA LYS A 38 -3.69 -5.48 -4.66
C LYS A 38 -3.55 -6.56 -3.60
N GLU A 39 -4.63 -7.27 -3.32
CA GLU A 39 -4.61 -8.49 -2.52
C GLU A 39 -3.62 -9.53 -3.10
N ASN A 40 -2.94 -10.23 -2.20
CA ASN A 40 -2.12 -11.37 -2.58
C ASN A 40 -3.01 -12.61 -2.75
N GLU A 41 -3.22 -13.03 -4.00
CA GLU A 41 -4.06 -14.19 -4.35
C GLU A 41 -3.54 -15.53 -3.80
N THR A 42 -2.27 -15.57 -3.35
CA THR A 42 -1.64 -16.78 -2.79
C THR A 42 -1.60 -16.79 -1.27
N ALA A 43 -2.09 -15.75 -0.60
CA ALA A 43 -2.16 -15.72 0.86
C ALA A 43 -3.22 -16.72 1.36
N THR A 44 -2.83 -17.51 2.35
CA THR A 44 -3.69 -18.49 3.04
C THR A 44 -3.60 -18.29 4.55
N PRO A 45 -4.54 -18.82 5.36
CA PRO A 45 -4.47 -18.74 6.81
C PRO A 45 -3.19 -19.38 7.40
N GLU A 46 -2.60 -20.37 6.74
CA GLU A 46 -1.36 -21.02 7.19
C GLU A 46 -0.12 -20.18 6.89
N THR A 47 -0.11 -19.46 5.76
CA THR A 47 1.01 -18.59 5.37
C THR A 47 0.96 -17.23 6.04
N HIS A 48 -0.24 -16.72 6.31
CA HIS A 48 -0.50 -15.41 6.94
C HIS A 48 -1.56 -15.57 8.05
N PRO A 49 -1.23 -16.22 9.18
CA PRO A 49 -2.19 -16.48 10.25
C PRO A 49 -2.64 -15.20 10.94
N ILE A 50 -3.91 -15.19 11.36
CA ILE A 50 -4.46 -14.12 12.18
C ILE A 50 -4.05 -14.36 13.64
N HIS A 51 -3.30 -13.43 14.20
CA HIS A 51 -3.00 -13.39 15.63
C HIS A 51 -3.99 -12.44 16.30
N PHE A 52 -4.73 -12.96 17.28
CA PHE A 52 -5.66 -12.19 18.11
C PHE A 52 -4.98 -11.72 19.40
#